data_AF-A0A1Y6D1B0-F1
#
_entry.id   AF-A0A1Y6D1B0-F1
#
_cell.length_a   1.000
_cell.length_b   1.000
_cell.length_c   1.000
_cell.angle_alpha   90.00
_cell.angle_beta   90.00
_cell.angle_gamma   90.00
#
_symmetry.space_group_name_H-M   'P 1'
#
loop_
_entity.id
_entity.type
_entity.pdbx_description
1 polymer ?
#
loop_
_entity_poly.entity_id
_entity_poly.type
_entity_poly.pdbx_seq_one_letter_code
_entity_poly.pdbx_strand_id
1 'polypeptide(L)'
;MLGGVIAFLVCVWFYLTADKLKLNPLPWIVGALIIYYGTKAAWTFVFLKPLMGINFTHGSMIGGFLLEIIGAALGVLACGLFRDRVLMKQQQ
;
A
#
# COMPACT_ATOMS: atom_id res chain seq x y z
N MET A 1 -1.48 12.48 5.88
CA MET A 1 -0.02 12.69 5.66
C MET A 1 0.80 11.43 5.91
N LEU A 2 0.43 10.63 6.92
CA LEU A 2 1.03 9.32 7.20
C LEU A 2 1.06 8.38 5.99
N GLY A 3 -0.03 8.33 5.21
CA GLY A 3 -0.07 7.45 4.03
C GLY A 3 1.02 7.72 2.99
N GLY A 4 1.48 8.97 2.85
CA GLY A 4 2.56 9.34 1.92
C GLY A 4 3.95 8.95 2.44
N VAL A 5 4.18 9.09 3.75
CA VAL A 5 5.43 8.64 4.39
C VAL A 5 5.57 7.13 4.27
N ILE A 6 4.48 6.40 4.48
CA ILE A 6 4.46 4.93 4.35
C ILE A 6 4.68 4.52 2.89
N ALA A 7 4.06 5.21 1.93
CA ALA A 7 4.31 4.96 0.51
C ALA A 7 5.79 5.14 0.15
N PHE A 8 6.42 6.19 0.69
CA PHE A 8 7.85 6.43 0.48
C PHE A 8 8.72 5.31 1.07
N LEU A 9 8.43 4.86 2.29
CA LEU A 9 9.14 3.73 2.91
C LEU A 9 8.99 2.44 2.09
N VAL A 10 7.81 2.17 1.55
CA VAL A 10 7.58 1.01 0.68
C VAL A 10 8.38 1.14 -0.62
N CYS A 11 8.45 2.34 -1.22
CA CYS A 11 9.29 2.57 -2.40
C CYS A 11 10.77 2.31 -2.11
N VAL A 12 11.28 2.82 -0.98
CA VAL A 12 12.67 2.58 -0.55
C VAL A 12 12.91 1.09 -0.33
N TRP A 13 11.95 0.36 0.27
CA TRP A 13 12.08 -1.07 0.48
C TRP A 13 12.17 -1.88 -0.83
N PHE A 14 11.36 -1.51 -1.82
CA PHE A 14 11.41 -2.13 -3.15
C PHE A 14 12.67 -1.74 -3.93
N TYR A 15 13.11 -0.49 -3.82
CA TYR A 15 14.38 -0.02 -4.38
C TYR A 15 15.57 -0.83 -3.84
N LEU A 16 15.68 -0.94 -2.51
CA LEU A 16 16.75 -1.73 -1.86
C LEU A 16 16.68 -3.21 -2.25
N THR A 17 15.50 -3.74 -2.52
CA THR A 17 15.34 -5.13 -2.97
C THR A 17 15.84 -5.30 -4.41
N ALA A 18 15.45 -4.40 -5.32
CA ALA A 18 15.89 -4.44 -6.71
C ALA A 18 17.40 -4.23 -6.85
N ASP A 19 17.97 -3.33 -6.04
CA ASP A 19 19.42 -3.06 -6.01
C ASP A 19 20.21 -4.29 -5.55
N LYS A 20 19.76 -4.97 -4.48
CA LYS A 20 20.36 -6.24 -4.03
C LYS A 20 20.31 -7.34 -5.09
N LEU A 21 19.27 -7.34 -5.92
CA LEU A 21 19.08 -8.31 -7.01
C LEU A 21 19.76 -7.87 -8.32
N LYS A 22 20.43 -6.70 -8.34
CA LYS A 22 21.06 -6.09 -9.53
C LYS A 22 20.10 -5.91 -10.71
N LEU A 23 18.83 -5.60 -10.41
CA LEU A 23 17.80 -5.34 -11.41
C LEU A 23 17.54 -3.86 -11.57
N ASN A 24 16.82 -3.51 -12.64
CA ASN A 24 16.32 -2.15 -12.80
C ASN A 24 15.28 -1.84 -11.69
N PRO A 25 15.52 -0.82 -10.83
CA PRO A 25 14.66 -0.52 -9.69
C PRO A 25 13.35 0.20 -10.07
N LEU A 26 13.30 0.83 -11.25
CA LEU A 26 12.13 1.56 -11.74
C LEU A 26 10.84 0.71 -11.73
N PRO A 27 10.78 -0.48 -12.38
CA PRO A 27 9.58 -1.30 -12.39
C PRO A 27 9.18 -1.81 -11.00
N TRP A 28 10.13 -2.02 -10.10
CA TRP A 28 9.85 -2.43 -8.72
C TRP A 28 9.17 -1.32 -7.92
N ILE A 29 9.67 -0.08 -8.03
CA ILE A 29 9.06 1.08 -7.37
C ILE A 29 7.66 1.35 -7.94
N VAL A 30 7.51 1.31 -9.27
CA VAL A 30 6.23 1.55 -9.93
C VAL A 30 5.21 0.48 -9.54
N GLY A 31 5.60 -0.79 -9.53
CA GLY A 31 4.75 -1.89 -9.07
C GLY A 31 4.32 -1.71 -7.60
N ALA A 32 5.24 -1.32 -6.72
CA ALA A 32 4.92 -1.06 -5.33
C ALA A 32 3.93 0.09 -5.14
N LEU A 33 4.09 1.18 -5.90
CA LEU A 33 3.16 2.31 -5.89
C LEU A 33 1.75 1.90 -6.35
N ILE A 34 1.67 1.15 -7.45
CA ILE A 34 0.40 0.69 -8.00
C ILE A 34 -0.32 -0.20 -6.98
N ILE A 35 0.38 -1.16 -6.36
CA ILE A 35 -0.21 -2.05 -5.38
C ILE A 35 -0.62 -1.28 -4.12
N TYR A 36 0.25 -0.43 -3.59
CA TYR A 36 -0.05 0.33 -2.37
C TYR A 36 -1.28 1.24 -2.54
N TYR A 37 -1.31 2.05 -3.60
CA TYR A 37 -2.44 2.94 -3.87
C TYR A 37 -3.68 2.17 -4.33
N GLY A 38 -3.51 1.08 -5.09
CA GLY A 38 -4.61 0.20 -5.51
C GLY A 38 -5.30 -0.45 -4.31
N THR A 39 -4.55 -1.00 -3.36
CA THR A 39 -5.09 -1.55 -2.12
C THR A 39 -5.75 -0.47 -1.27
N LYS A 40 -5.17 0.72 -1.18
CA LYS A 40 -5.77 1.83 -0.42
C LYS A 40 -7.09 2.31 -1.04
N ALA A 41 -7.15 2.37 -2.37
CA ALA A 41 -8.38 2.67 -3.11
C ALA A 41 -9.42 1.57 -2.90
N ALA A 42 -9.03 0.30 -3.01
CA ALA A 42 -9.93 -0.83 -2.75
C ALA A 42 -10.47 -0.79 -1.31
N TRP A 43 -9.62 -0.57 -0.32
CA TRP A 43 -10.03 -0.39 1.08
C TRP A 43 -11.04 0.74 1.23
N THR A 44 -10.77 1.89 0.61
CA THR A 44 -11.63 3.08 0.72
C THR A 44 -12.99 2.89 0.02
N PHE A 45 -12.98 2.42 -1.22
CA PHE A 45 -14.18 2.35 -2.07
C PHE A 45 -14.99 1.07 -1.88
N VAL A 46 -14.33 -0.06 -1.63
CA VAL A 46 -14.98 -1.38 -1.55
C VAL A 46 -15.38 -1.74 -0.13
N PHE A 47 -14.60 -1.34 0.88
CA PHE A 47 -14.91 -1.67 2.27
C PHE A 47 -15.50 -0.48 3.00
N LEU A 48 -14.77 0.63 3.05
CA LEU A 48 -15.11 1.77 3.87
C LEU A 48 -16.39 2.48 3.43
N LYS A 49 -16.53 2.73 2.14
CA LYS A 49 -17.70 3.40 1.56
C LYS A 49 -19.02 2.67 1.85
N PRO A 50 -19.15 1.34 1.64
CA PRO A 50 -20.36 0.61 2.02
C PRO A 50 -20.52 0.40 3.53
N LEU A 51 -19.44 0.20 4.31
CA LEU A 51 -19.53 -0.01 5.76
C LEU A 51 -19.98 1.24 6.53
N MET A 52 -19.58 2.42 6.08
CA MET A 52 -19.90 3.68 6.78
C MET A 52 -21.07 4.45 6.18
N GLY A 53 -21.46 4.17 4.93
CA GLY A 53 -22.61 4.80 4.28
C GLY A 53 -22.59 6.33 4.38
N ILE A 54 -23.70 6.93 4.81
CA ILE A 54 -23.89 8.39 4.93
C ILE A 54 -23.01 9.00 6.06
N ASN A 55 -22.55 8.18 7.01
CA ASN A 55 -21.73 8.62 8.15
C ASN A 55 -20.25 8.82 7.81
N PHE A 56 -19.82 8.51 6.57
CA PHE A 56 -18.45 8.73 6.13
C PHE A 56 -18.01 10.20 6.28
N THR A 57 -18.96 11.13 6.21
CA THR A 57 -18.76 12.57 6.32
C THR A 57 -18.74 13.09 7.76
N HIS A 58 -19.14 12.28 8.76
CA HIS A 58 -19.30 12.69 10.16
C HIS A 58 -18.47 11.85 11.13
N GLY A 59 -17.48 11.11 10.63
CA GLY A 59 -16.56 10.34 11.47
C GLY A 59 -15.70 11.24 12.35
N SER A 60 -15.70 10.96 13.67
CA SER A 60 -14.74 11.51 14.64
C SER A 60 -13.30 11.45 14.11
N MET A 61 -12.50 12.48 14.39
CA MET A 61 -11.09 12.61 13.98
C MET A 61 -10.25 11.37 14.31
N ILE A 62 -10.58 10.67 15.40
CA ILE A 62 -9.95 9.41 15.85
C ILE A 62 -10.30 8.25 14.90
N GLY A 63 -11.54 8.18 14.44
CA GLY A 63 -12.00 7.17 13.48
C GLY A 63 -11.30 7.33 12.13
N GLY A 64 -11.16 8.56 11.63
CA GLY A 64 -10.39 8.84 10.41
C GLY A 64 -8.94 8.38 10.50
N PHE A 65 -8.30 8.58 11.66
CA PHE A 65 -6.90 8.19 11.88
C PHE A 65 -6.72 6.66 11.93
N LEU A 66 -7.58 5.95 12.67
CA LEU A 66 -7.56 4.48 12.73
C LEU A 66 -7.76 3.86 11.34
N LEU A 67 -8.68 4.41 10.55
CA LEU A 67 -8.93 3.94 9.18
C LEU A 67 -7.75 4.20 8.26
N GLU A 68 -7.06 5.33 8.42
CA GLU A 68 -5.85 5.63 7.64
C GLU A 68 -4.72 4.64 7.99
N ILE A 69 -4.56 4.30 9.28
CA ILE A 69 -3.58 3.30 9.75
C ILE A 69 -3.91 1.91 9.20
N ILE A 70 -5.17 1.46 9.30
CA ILE A 70 -5.57 0.14 8.81
C ILE A 70 -5.38 0.05 7.29
N GLY A 71 -5.79 1.08 6.55
CA GLY A 71 -5.60 1.14 5.10
C GLY A 71 -4.12 1.11 4.71
N ALA A 72 -3.26 1.81 5.46
CA ALA A 72 -1.82 1.79 5.22
C ALA A 72 -1.19 0.43 5.57
N ALA A 73 -1.58 -0.18 6.68
CA ALA A 73 -1.13 -1.52 7.08
C ALA A 73 -1.50 -2.57 6.03
N LEU A 74 -2.74 -2.53 5.52
CA LEU A 74 -3.19 -3.39 4.41
C LEU A 74 -2.38 -3.16 3.14
N GLY A 75 -2.08 -1.89 2.80
CA GLY A 75 -1.24 -1.55 1.66
C GLY A 75 0.18 -2.09 1.76
N VAL A 76 0.80 -2.02 2.95
CA VAL A 76 2.13 -2.58 3.21
C VAL A 76 2.10 -4.11 3.11
N LEU A 77 1.10 -4.76 3.69
CA LEU A 77 0.93 -6.22 3.60
C LEU A 77 0.75 -6.68 2.15
N ALA A 78 -0.10 -6.00 1.37
CA ALA A 78 -0.31 -6.30 -0.04
C ALA A 78 0.98 -6.14 -0.86
N CYS A 79 1.77 -5.08 -0.58
CA CYS A 79 3.07 -4.89 -1.21
C CYS A 79 4.05 -6.01 -0.85
N GLY A 80 4.10 -6.43 0.42
CA GLY A 80 4.94 -7.55 0.85
C GLY A 80 4.56 -8.86 0.15
N LEU A 81 3.27 -9.16 0.05
CA LEU A 81 2.79 -10.33 -0.69
C LEU A 81 3.12 -10.25 -2.18
N PHE A 82 2.96 -9.08 -2.81
CA PHE A 82 3.32 -8.88 -4.22
C PHE A 82 4.82 -9.09 -4.46
N ARG A 83 5.66 -8.53 -3.57
CA ARG A 83 7.12 -8.71 -3.59
C ARG A 83 7.49 -10.18 -3.52
N ASP A 84 6.97 -10.90 -2.53
CA ASP A 84 7.37 -12.29 -2.27
C ASP A 84 6.79 -13.27 -3.29
N ARG A 85 5.52 -13.10 -3.69
CA ARG A 85 4.82 -14.06 -4.55
C ARG A 85 4.94 -13.80 -6.04
N VAL A 86 5.12 -12.55 -6.46
CA VAL A 86 5.19 -12.18 -7.88
C VAL A 86 6.64 -11.92 -8.26
N LEU A 87 7.26 -10.92 -7.63
CA LEU A 87 8.57 -10.44 -8.10
C LEU A 87 9.71 -11.39 -7.75
N MET A 88 9.76 -11.91 -6.52
CA MET A 88 10.79 -12.90 -6.15
C MET A 88 10.56 -14.27 -6.79
N LYS A 89 9.31 -14.64 -7.10
CA LYS A 89 9.01 -15.89 -7.80
C LYS A 89 9.39 -15.86 -9.28
N GLN A 90 9.35 -14.69 -9.93
CA GLN A 90 9.83 -14.51 -11.30
C GLN A 90 11.37 -14.56 -11.43
N GLN A 91 12.08 -14.62 -10.30
CA GLN A 91 13.54 -14.63 -10.24
C GLN A 91 14.14 -16.00 -9.93
N GLN A 92 13.32 -17.00 -9.57
CA GLN A 92 13.71 -18.40 -9.44
C GLN A 92 13.48 -19.14 -10.76
#